data_AF-A0A146M668-F1
#
_entry.id   AF-A0A146M668-F1
#
_cell.length_a   1.000
_cell.length_b   1.000
_cell.length_c   1.000
_cell.angle_alpha   90.00
_cell.angle_beta   90.00
_cell.angle_gamma   90.00
#
_symmetry.space_group_name_H-M   'P 1'
#
loop_
_entity.id
_entity.type
_entity.pdbx_description
1 polymer ?
#
loop_
_entity_poly.entity_id
_entity_poly.type
_entity_poly.pdbx_seq_one_letter_code
_entity_poly.pdbx_strand_id
1 'polypeptide(L)'
;RSVQFKVVVKKYEFNSTHLSSTMDSHTIRLLLVLGLAALLAEGATPDCKRRGEYKLPDPSSCKHYYQCKDGVATRESCSWYTLFDNVVMDCQKMWIVDCEAIPPEFPPAAWQPDNQ
;
A
#
# COMPACT_ATOMS: atom_id res chain seq x y z
N ARG A 1 18.39 11.54 -17.01
CA ARG A 1 18.05 11.91 -15.60
C ARG A 1 17.56 10.64 -14.92
N SER A 2 18.43 9.98 -14.15
CA SER A 2 18.09 8.74 -13.44
C SER A 2 17.48 9.11 -12.08
N VAL A 3 16.24 8.69 -11.83
CA VAL A 3 15.56 8.87 -10.55
C VAL A 3 16.04 7.75 -9.62
N GLN A 4 16.74 8.12 -8.55
CA GLN A 4 17.20 7.20 -7.51
C GLN A 4 16.03 6.90 -6.57
N PHE A 5 15.53 5.65 -6.57
CA PHE A 5 14.61 5.19 -5.54
C PHE A 5 15.40 4.93 -4.26
N LYS A 6 15.23 5.77 -3.24
CA LYS A 6 15.81 5.55 -1.91
C LYS A 6 14.93 4.54 -1.17
N VAL A 7 15.16 3.25 -1.44
CA VAL A 7 14.54 2.16 -0.68
C VAL A 7 15.08 2.23 0.74
N VAL A 8 14.27 2.70 1.69
CA VAL A 8 14.62 2.65 3.12
C VAL A 8 14.37 1.22 3.60
N VAL A 9 15.34 0.35 3.34
CA VAL A 9 15.45 -0.94 4.02
C VAL A 9 15.75 -0.61 5.49
N LYS A 10 14.83 -0.93 6.41
CA LYS A 10 15.17 -0.93 7.84
C LYS A 10 16.38 -1.87 7.98
N LYS A 11 17.50 -1.31 8.42
CA LYS A 11 18.78 -2.00 8.61
C LYS A 11 18.56 -3.13 9.63
N TYR A 12 18.24 -4.33 9.16
CA TYR A 12 18.33 -5.52 9.99
C TYR A 12 19.81 -5.92 9.95
N GLU A 13 20.57 -5.48 10.96
CA GLU A 13 21.97 -5.87 11.12
C GLU A 13 22.03 -7.33 11.54
N PHE A 14 22.19 -8.23 10.56
CA PHE A 14 22.46 -9.65 10.81
C PHE A 14 23.92 -9.79 11.26
N ASN A 15 24.15 -9.83 12.57
CA ASN A 15 25.47 -10.06 13.14
C ASN A 15 25.88 -11.53 12.93
N SER A 16 26.93 -11.75 12.14
CA SER A 16 27.39 -13.08 11.74
C SER A 16 28.51 -13.55 12.67
N THR A 17 28.19 -14.42 13.62
CA THR A 17 29.20 -15.16 14.39
C THR A 17 28.85 -16.65 14.44
N HIS A 18 29.84 -17.46 14.04
CA HIS A 18 29.93 -18.92 14.13
C HIS A 18 29.26 -19.78 13.05
N LEU A 19 29.99 -19.92 11.94
CA LEU A 19 30.06 -21.11 11.12
C LEU A 19 30.58 -22.30 11.96
N SER A 20 29.72 -23.21 12.42
CA SER A 20 30.16 -24.54 12.88
C SER A 20 29.01 -25.55 12.97
N SER A 21 29.28 -26.74 12.39
CA SER A 21 28.73 -28.07 12.68
C SER A 21 27.30 -28.44 12.23
N THR A 22 27.23 -29.38 11.27
CA THR A 22 26.17 -30.36 10.93
C THR A 22 24.72 -29.91 11.07
N MET A 23 24.10 -29.58 9.93
CA MET A 23 22.71 -29.12 9.86
C MET A 23 21.74 -30.30 10.06
N ASP A 24 21.17 -30.43 11.26
CA ASP A 24 20.13 -31.40 11.57
C ASP A 24 18.87 -31.18 10.70
N SER A 25 18.12 -32.26 10.44
CA SER A 25 16.88 -32.19 9.63
C SER A 25 15.86 -31.18 10.17
N HIS A 26 15.89 -30.88 11.46
CA HIS A 26 15.02 -29.89 12.10
C HIS A 26 15.47 -28.45 11.82
N THR A 27 16.78 -28.19 11.76
CA THR A 27 17.33 -26.88 11.38
C THR A 27 17.07 -26.58 9.91
N ILE A 28 17.17 -27.56 9.01
CA ILE A 28 16.80 -27.39 7.59
C ILE A 28 15.30 -27.05 7.46
N ARG A 29 14.43 -27.78 8.16
CA ARG A 29 12.97 -27.49 8.17
C ARG A 29 12.67 -26.09 8.70
N LEU A 30 13.33 -25.67 9.78
CA LEU A 30 13.17 -24.32 10.32
C LEU A 30 13.61 -23.25 9.32
N LEU A 31 14.77 -23.44 8.67
CA LEU A 31 15.30 -22.51 7.67
C LEU A 31 14.40 -22.42 6.44
N LEU A 32 13.82 -23.55 5.99
CA LEU A 32 12.85 -23.58 4.88
C LEU A 32 11.54 -22.86 5.24
N VAL A 33 11.01 -23.08 6.45
CA VAL A 33 9.78 -22.41 6.92
C VAL A 33 9.99 -20.91 7.07
N LEU A 34 11.13 -20.49 7.65
CA LEU A 34 11.48 -19.08 7.79
C LEU A 34 11.76 -18.41 6.43
N GLY A 35 12.38 -19.13 5.48
CA GLY A 35 12.59 -18.68 4.11
C GLY A 35 11.28 -18.52 3.31
N LEU A 36 10.34 -19.47 3.44
CA LEU A 36 9.02 -19.39 2.81
C LEU A 36 8.17 -18.24 3.38
N ALA A 37 8.25 -17.97 4.68
CA ALA A 37 7.54 -16.85 5.30
C ALA A 37 8.02 -15.47 4.78
N ALA A 38 9.30 -15.34 4.43
CA ALA A 38 9.86 -14.10 3.88
C ALA A 38 9.40 -13.81 2.45
N LEU A 39 9.10 -14.84 1.65
CA LEU A 39 8.58 -14.71 0.28
C LEU A 39 7.13 -14.22 0.24
N LEU A 40 6.36 -14.41 1.32
CA LEU A 40 4.96 -14.00 1.40
C LEU A 40 4.78 -12.57 1.95
N ALA A 41 5.87 -11.92 2.37
CA ALA A 41 5.85 -10.56 2.90
C ALA A 41 6.07 -9.53 1.78
N GLU A 42 5.27 -9.59 0.73
CA GLU A 42 5.20 -8.53 -0.27
C GLU A 42 4.35 -7.40 0.33
N GLY A 43 5.03 -6.37 0.84
CA GLY A 43 4.34 -5.13 1.18
C GLY A 43 3.66 -4.60 -0.07
N ALA A 44 2.33 -4.67 -0.13
CA ALA A 44 1.56 -4.25 -1.29
C ALA A 44 1.78 -2.75 -1.54
N THR A 45 2.66 -2.41 -2.49
CA THR A 45 2.81 -1.04 -2.98
C THR A 45 1.71 -0.79 -4.01
N PRO A 46 0.91 0.28 -3.88
CA PRO A 46 -0.14 0.55 -4.84
C PRO A 46 0.45 0.87 -6.22
N ASP A 47 -0.20 0.37 -7.27
CA ASP A 47 0.21 0.61 -8.65
C ASP A 47 -0.19 2.04 -9.08
N CYS A 48 0.81 2.92 -9.20
CA CYS A 48 0.63 4.25 -9.76
C CYS A 48 0.95 4.24 -11.25
N LYS A 49 -0.04 4.62 -12.07
CA LYS A 49 0.16 4.96 -13.49
C LYS A 49 1.23 6.04 -13.67
N ARG A 50 2.10 5.85 -14.67
CA ARG A 50 3.26 6.71 -15.01
C ARG A 50 2.96 8.19 -15.30
N ARG A 51 1.69 8.58 -15.47
CA ARG A 51 1.28 9.96 -15.77
C ARG A 51 0.07 10.32 -14.93
N GLY A 52 0.05 11.56 -14.46
CA GLY A 52 -1.02 12.13 -13.65
C GLY A 52 -0.64 12.25 -12.19
N GLU A 53 -1.41 13.09 -11.49
CA GLU A 53 -1.37 13.26 -10.05
C GLU A 53 -2.75 12.93 -9.50
N TYR A 54 -2.82 11.94 -8.62
CA TYR A 54 -4.06 11.49 -7.98
C TYR A 54 -3.73 10.76 -6.68
N LYS A 55 -4.75 10.56 -5.85
CA LYS A 55 -4.63 9.88 -4.56
C LYS A 55 -5.25 8.49 -4.66
N LEU A 56 -4.71 7.53 -3.90
CA LEU A 56 -5.26 6.18 -3.77
C LEU A 56 -5.49 5.88 -2.28
N PRO A 57 -6.55 5.13 -1.93
CA PRO A 57 -6.80 4.72 -0.56
C PRO A 57 -5.72 3.75 -0.07
N ASP A 58 -5.42 3.81 1.21
CA ASP A 58 -4.55 2.83 1.89
C ASP A 58 -5.41 1.70 2.50
N PRO A 59 -5.26 0.44 2.04
CA PRO A 59 -6.07 -0.68 2.53
C PRO A 59 -5.80 -1.03 4.00
N SER A 60 -4.67 -0.58 4.56
CA SER A 60 -4.29 -0.84 5.94
C SER A 60 -4.74 0.27 6.91
N SER A 61 -5.11 1.45 6.40
CA SER A 61 -5.39 2.60 7.26
C SER A 61 -6.20 3.69 6.55
N CYS A 62 -7.43 3.92 7.02
CA CYS A 62 -8.26 5.04 6.56
C CYS A 62 -7.69 6.43 6.92
N LYS A 63 -6.68 6.48 7.80
CA LYS A 63 -5.97 7.72 8.13
C LYS A 63 -4.95 8.11 7.07
N HIS A 64 -4.47 7.14 6.31
CA HIS A 64 -3.41 7.30 5.33
C HIS A 64 -3.96 7.15 3.92
N TYR A 65 -3.21 7.68 2.96
CA TYR A 65 -3.48 7.56 1.55
C TYR A 65 -2.15 7.55 0.80
N TYR A 66 -2.18 7.15 -0.47
CA TYR A 66 -1.01 7.21 -1.33
C TYR A 66 -1.18 8.33 -2.35
N GLN A 67 -0.27 9.30 -2.31
CA GLN A 67 -0.15 10.30 -3.36
C GLN A 67 0.65 9.71 -4.52
N CYS A 68 -0.01 9.50 -5.65
CA CYS A 68 0.64 9.13 -6.90
C CYS A 68 1.10 10.40 -7.64
N LYS A 69 2.36 10.43 -8.07
CA LYS A 69 2.91 11.45 -8.95
C LYS A 69 3.95 10.83 -9.88
N ASP A 70 3.74 10.95 -11.20
CA ASP A 70 4.66 10.44 -12.24
C ASP A 70 5.07 8.96 -12.06
N GLY A 71 4.14 8.14 -11.58
CA GLY A 71 4.35 6.71 -11.30
C GLY A 71 5.05 6.40 -9.97
N VAL A 72 5.21 7.38 -9.09
CA VAL A 72 5.74 7.20 -7.73
C VAL A 72 4.60 7.32 -6.71
N ALA A 73 4.44 6.30 -5.87
CA ALA A 73 3.50 6.30 -4.74
C ALA A 73 4.21 6.76 -3.46
N THR A 74 3.70 7.82 -2.82
CA THR A 74 4.16 8.25 -1.50
C THR A 74 3.01 8.10 -0.50
N ARG A 75 3.23 7.37 0.60
CA ARG A 75 2.24 7.24 1.67
C ARG A 75 2.22 8.51 2.51
N GLU A 76 1.07 9.14 2.58
CA GLU A 76 0.81 10.38 3.31
C GLU A 76 -0.30 10.15 4.35
N SER A 77 -0.42 11.07 5.31
CA SER A 77 -1.46 11.03 6.33
C SER A 77 -2.41 12.21 6.18
N CYS A 78 -3.71 11.96 6.34
CA CYS A 78 -4.69 13.05 6.42
C CYS A 78 -4.44 13.90 7.69
N SER A 79 -4.76 15.18 7.61
CA SER A 79 -4.63 16.11 8.74
C SER A 79 -5.45 15.69 9.96
N TRP A 80 -5.17 16.30 11.11
CA TRP A 80 -5.96 16.13 12.34
C TRP A 80 -7.48 16.25 12.07
N TYR A 81 -8.23 15.37 12.71
CA TYR A 81 -9.67 15.18 12.54
C TYR A 81 -10.21 14.86 11.11
N THR A 82 -9.35 14.44 10.19
CA THR A 82 -9.74 14.01 8.84
C THR A 82 -9.30 12.58 8.52
N LEU A 83 -10.06 11.91 7.65
CA LEU A 83 -9.87 10.55 7.13
C LEU A 83 -9.98 10.57 5.61
N PHE A 84 -9.37 9.61 4.92
CA PHE A 84 -9.42 9.54 3.46
C PHE A 84 -10.76 8.93 3.01
N ASP A 85 -11.50 9.70 2.21
CA ASP A 85 -12.75 9.28 1.58
C ASP A 85 -12.42 8.67 0.21
N ASN A 86 -12.75 7.40 0.01
CA ASN A 86 -12.43 6.68 -1.21
C ASN A 86 -13.46 6.87 -2.34
N VAL A 87 -14.57 7.55 -2.06
CA VAL A 87 -15.56 7.98 -3.07
C VAL A 87 -15.14 9.33 -3.63
N VAL A 88 -14.79 10.28 -2.75
CA VAL A 88 -14.32 11.61 -3.13
C VAL A 88 -12.85 11.60 -3.58
N MET A 89 -12.10 10.57 -3.18
CA MET A 89 -10.66 10.43 -3.41
C MET A 89 -9.83 11.56 -2.77
N ASP A 90 -10.26 12.03 -1.58
CA ASP A 90 -9.57 13.03 -0.78
C ASP A 90 -9.86 12.94 0.72
N CYS A 91 -9.09 13.64 1.56
CA CYS A 91 -9.30 13.72 3.00
C CYS A 91 -10.55 14.55 3.32
N GLN A 92 -11.50 13.94 4.04
CA GLN A 92 -12.74 14.54 4.50
C GLN A 92 -12.86 14.44 6.02
N LYS A 93 -13.89 15.07 6.60
CA LYS A 93 -14.10 15.08 8.06
C LYS A 93 -14.41 13.68 8.56
N MET A 94 -13.81 13.25 9.67
CA MET A 94 -13.96 11.86 10.12
C MET A 94 -15.40 11.41 10.38
N TRP A 95 -16.33 12.32 10.67
CA TRP A 95 -17.73 12.01 10.98
C TRP A 95 -18.63 11.92 9.73
N ILE A 96 -18.10 12.22 8.54
CA ILE A 96 -18.81 12.07 7.27
C ILE A 96 -18.21 10.98 6.37
N VAL A 97 -17.00 10.50 6.68
CA VAL A 97 -16.28 9.52 5.87
C VAL A 97 -16.76 8.11 6.21
N ASP A 98 -17.06 7.35 5.18
CA ASP A 98 -17.20 5.90 5.26
C ASP A 98 -15.96 5.24 4.62
N CYS A 99 -15.10 4.68 5.47
CA CYS A 99 -13.81 4.11 5.06
C CYS A 99 -13.93 2.82 4.21
N GLU A 100 -15.09 2.17 4.27
CA GLU A 100 -15.35 0.89 3.60
C GLU A 100 -16.28 1.05 2.40
N ALA A 101 -16.68 2.29 2.09
CA ALA A 101 -17.53 2.56 0.94
C ALA A 101 -16.87 2.01 -0.34
N ILE A 102 -17.68 1.64 -1.33
CA ILE A 102 -17.20 1.28 -2.66
C ILE A 102 -17.81 2.31 -3.61
N PRO A 103 -17.01 3.06 -4.38
CA PRO A 103 -17.56 4.06 -5.28
C PRO A 103 -18.45 3.35 -6.32
N PRO A 104 -19.63 3.90 -6.64
CA PRO A 104 -20.47 3.33 -7.67
C PRO A 104 -19.74 3.37 -9.02
N GLU A 105 -20.01 2.38 -9.86
CA GLU A 105 -19.44 2.33 -11.21
C GLU A 105 -19.86 3.58 -12.00
N PHE A 106 -18.87 4.27 -12.59
CA PHE A 106 -19.12 5.34 -13.54
C PHE A 106 -19.00 4.79 -14.96
N PRO A 107 -19.92 5.10 -15.89
CA PRO A 107 -21.14 5.91 -15.71
C PRO A 107 -22.25 5.13 -14.98
N PRO A 108 -23.09 5.80 -14.17
CA PRO A 108 -24.23 5.12 -13.56
C PRO A 108 -25.14 4.54 -14.64
N ALA A 109 -25.58 3.29 -14.45
CA ALA A 109 -26.40 2.55 -15.41
C ALA A 109 -27.72 3.24 -15.81
N ALA A 110 -28.11 4.29 -15.08
CA ALA A 110 -29.36 5.02 -15.24
C ALA A 110 -29.20 6.43 -15.84
N TRP A 111 -28.10 6.77 -16.54
CA TRP A 111 -28.14 7.89 -17.51
C TRP A 111 -29.05 7.51 -18.69
N GLN A 112 -30.34 7.43 -18.43
CA GLN A 112 -31.34 7.72 -19.43
C GLN A 112 -31.33 9.24 -19.53
N PRO A 113 -30.91 9.85 -20.65
CA PRO A 113 -31.23 11.25 -20.86
C PRO A 113 -32.75 11.35 -20.74
N ASP A 114 -33.26 12.17 -19.83
CA ASP A 114 -34.66 12.57 -19.84
C ASP A 114 -34.94 13.18 -21.22
N ASN A 115 -35.41 12.34 -22.14
CA ASN A 115 -35.82 12.69 -23.49
C ASN A 115 -37.13 11.97 -23.78
N GLN A 116 -38.18 12.35 -23.04
CA GLN A 116 -39.52 12.68 -23.56
C GLN A 116 -40.42 13.20 -22.45
#